data_AF-A0A0N4X8S7-F1
#
_entry.id   AF-A0A0N4X8S7-F1
#
_cell.length_a   1.000
_cell.length_b   1.000
_cell.length_c   1.000
_cell.angle_alpha   90.00
_cell.angle_beta   90.00
_cell.angle_gamma   90.00
#
_symmetry.space_group_name_H-M   'P 1'
#
loop_
_entity.id
_entity.type
_entity.pdbx_description
1 polymer ?
#
loop_
_entity_poly.entity_id
_entity_poly.type
_entity_poly.pdbx_seq_one_letter_code
_entity_poly.pdbx_strand_id
1 'polypeptide(L)'
;MHAPVSSERSPHTSVRNTEAPDDMEMEEGGAGSGVSPYKEFDKLSPKVMALLPTIAIKCDNELSKTMRTDEPKRESIMAVVSEQSALMKEVVRITLREMWDKCCSKLNDEVIELLESAGICDVGRLKNHLTKCEEMKSALDKLSQKLECPLSQISRKVDEALVTTASLSKKYFEMKEELDRERLQAEELRQRMEEWRNQVVNPGDDQDDIGLAASDLDGIDPEILKAYAERRIKERNQNSRIIGHR
;
A
#
# COMPACT_ATOMS: atom_id res chain seq x y z
N MET A 1 78.94 10.06 -19.39
CA MET A 1 79.29 11.40 -18.85
C MET A 1 78.03 12.01 -18.26
N HIS A 2 78.16 12.63 -17.08
CA HIS A 2 77.14 13.33 -16.27
C HIS A 2 76.09 12.49 -15.51
N ALA A 3 76.30 12.38 -14.20
CA ALA A 3 75.25 12.54 -13.17
C ALA A 3 75.19 14.04 -12.77
N PRO A 4 74.38 14.51 -11.79
CA PRO A 4 73.25 13.92 -11.03
C PRO A 4 72.04 14.90 -10.95
N VAL A 5 71.01 14.61 -10.14
CA VAL A 5 70.47 15.56 -9.13
C VAL A 5 69.46 14.83 -8.21
N SER A 6 69.80 14.90 -6.93
CA SER A 6 69.06 14.56 -5.70
C SER A 6 67.75 15.37 -5.57
N SER A 7 66.89 15.31 -4.56
CA SER A 7 66.92 14.87 -3.16
C SER A 7 65.50 15.09 -2.61
N GLU A 8 65.10 14.32 -1.59
CA GLU A 8 64.17 14.70 -0.49
C GLU A 8 62.73 15.13 -0.89
N ARG A 9 61.65 14.76 -0.21
CA ARG A 9 61.41 14.72 1.23
C ARG A 9 59.99 14.17 1.46
N SER A 10 59.79 13.29 2.44
CA SER A 10 58.45 13.04 3.01
C SER A 10 58.09 14.19 3.96
N PRO A 11 56.81 14.54 4.15
CA PRO A 11 56.20 14.12 5.42
C PRO A 11 54.70 13.81 5.37
N HIS A 12 54.32 12.95 6.31
CA HIS A 12 52.97 12.63 6.75
C HIS A 12 52.11 13.87 7.02
N THR A 13 50.87 13.85 6.53
CA THR A 13 49.75 14.63 7.07
C THR A 13 48.63 13.70 7.50
N SER A 14 48.22 13.89 8.75
CA SER A 14 47.07 13.31 9.42
C SER A 14 45.81 14.08 9.04
N VAL A 15 44.74 13.41 8.58
CA VAL A 15 43.37 13.94 8.57
C VAL A 15 42.35 12.81 8.83
N ARG A 16 41.93 12.73 10.08
CA ARG A 16 40.55 12.71 10.61
C ARG A 16 39.39 12.32 9.65
N ASN A 17 38.71 11.22 10.02
CA ASN A 17 37.31 10.81 9.81
C ASN A 17 36.41 11.62 8.87
N THR A 18 35.76 10.92 7.95
CA THR A 18 34.30 11.07 7.72
C THR A 18 33.77 9.76 7.15
N GLU A 19 33.02 9.02 7.97
CA GLU A 19 32.13 7.96 7.51
C GLU A 19 31.14 8.58 6.52
N ALA A 20 31.20 8.13 5.27
CA ALA A 20 30.19 8.45 4.28
C ALA A 20 28.90 7.70 4.64
N PRO A 21 27.73 8.33 4.54
CA PRO A 21 26.47 7.63 4.69
C PRO A 21 26.29 6.69 3.49
N ASP A 22 25.79 5.48 3.76
CA ASP A 22 25.22 4.60 2.74
C ASP A 22 24.07 5.34 2.04
N ASP A 23 24.39 6.05 0.97
CA ASP A 23 23.43 6.44 -0.06
C ASP A 23 23.02 5.13 -0.76
N MET A 24 21.97 4.49 -0.22
CA MET A 24 21.18 3.55 -1.00
C MET A 24 20.57 4.32 -2.17
N GLU A 25 21.28 4.33 -3.30
CA GLU A 25 20.69 4.58 -4.62
C GLU A 25 19.56 3.56 -4.80
N MET A 26 18.35 3.98 -4.40
CA MET A 26 17.12 3.37 -4.86
C MET A 26 17.14 3.58 -6.37
N GLU A 27 17.49 2.52 -7.11
CA GLU A 27 17.16 2.44 -8.53
C GLU A 27 15.69 2.82 -8.66
N GLU A 28 15.42 4.01 -9.18
CA GLU A 28 14.12 4.36 -9.73
C GLU A 28 13.82 3.28 -10.74
N GLY A 29 12.97 2.32 -10.31
CA GLY A 29 12.45 1.27 -11.16
C GLY A 29 11.95 1.95 -12.42
N GLY A 30 12.70 1.75 -13.51
CA GLY A 30 12.45 2.39 -14.78
C GLY A 30 10.99 2.20 -15.14
N ALA A 31 10.23 3.27 -14.97
CA ALA A 31 8.84 3.32 -15.37
C ALA A 31 8.84 2.93 -16.84
N GLY A 32 8.27 1.75 -17.10
CA GLY A 32 8.32 1.09 -18.38
C GLY A 32 8.08 2.12 -19.46
N SER A 33 8.98 2.15 -20.44
CA SER A 33 8.85 2.93 -21.66
C SER A 33 7.65 2.41 -22.46
N GLY A 34 6.45 2.59 -21.93
CA GLY A 34 5.22 2.58 -22.67
C GLY A 34 5.36 3.68 -23.70
N VAL A 35 5.52 3.27 -24.96
CA VAL A 35 5.50 4.15 -26.12
C VAL A 35 4.08 4.67 -26.20
N SER A 36 3.83 5.70 -25.40
CA SER A 36 2.60 6.45 -25.42
C SER A 36 2.57 7.16 -26.79
N PRO A 37 1.61 6.86 -27.68
CA PRO A 37 1.55 7.48 -29.01
C PRO A 37 1.54 9.01 -28.95
N TYR A 38 1.11 9.57 -27.82
CA TYR A 38 1.20 10.98 -27.45
C TYR A 38 2.65 11.50 -27.47
N LYS A 39 3.59 10.76 -26.87
CA LYS A 39 5.02 11.13 -26.83
C LYS A 39 5.69 11.12 -28.21
N GLU A 40 5.20 10.29 -29.13
CA GLU A 40 5.72 10.25 -30.50
C GLU A 40 5.16 11.41 -31.34
N PHE A 41 3.87 11.71 -31.17
CA PHE A 41 3.23 12.83 -31.85
C PHE A 41 3.82 14.18 -31.43
N ASP A 42 4.06 14.37 -30.13
CA ASP A 42 4.72 15.56 -29.58
C ASP A 42 6.16 15.73 -30.09
N LYS A 43 6.84 14.63 -30.43
CA LYS A 43 8.17 14.67 -31.05
C LYS A 43 8.10 14.93 -32.55
N LEU A 44 7.03 14.52 -33.23
CA LEU A 44 6.87 14.64 -34.67
C LEU A 44 6.42 16.05 -35.09
N SER A 45 5.49 16.65 -34.37
CA SER A 45 4.93 17.98 -34.68
C SER A 45 6.01 19.07 -34.83
N PRO A 46 6.97 19.23 -33.88
CA PRO A 46 8.06 20.20 -34.02
C PRO A 46 8.97 19.92 -35.23
N LYS A 47 9.22 18.64 -35.54
CA LYS A 47 10.06 18.24 -36.69
C LYS A 47 9.41 18.65 -38.01
N VAL A 48 8.11 18.41 -38.17
CA VAL A 48 7.36 18.82 -39.37
C VAL A 48 7.35 20.34 -39.51
N MET A 49 7.08 21.07 -38.42
CA MET A 49 7.06 22.53 -38.42
C MET A 49 8.43 23.15 -38.74
N ALA A 50 9.53 22.51 -38.32
CA ALA A 50 10.89 22.94 -38.60
C ALA A 50 11.30 22.77 -40.08
N LEU A 51 10.64 21.90 -40.84
CA LEU A 51 10.92 21.72 -42.27
C LEU A 51 10.30 22.82 -43.14
N LEU A 52 9.23 23.47 -42.70
CA LEU A 52 8.52 24.47 -43.51
C LEU A 52 9.37 25.70 -43.89
N PRO A 53 10.17 26.30 -43.00
CA PRO A 53 11.06 27.40 -43.38
C PRO A 53 12.10 27.02 -44.45
N THR A 54 12.46 25.74 -44.55
CA THR A 54 13.45 25.27 -45.55
C THR A 54 12.95 25.41 -46.98
N ILE A 55 11.63 25.45 -47.19
CA ILE A 55 11.02 25.67 -48.50
C ILE A 55 11.32 27.09 -48.98
N ALA A 56 11.09 28.10 -48.14
CA ALA A 56 11.38 29.49 -48.48
C ALA A 56 12.88 29.71 -48.77
N ILE A 57 13.76 29.08 -47.98
CA ILE A 57 15.23 29.12 -48.21
C ILE A 57 15.59 28.49 -49.56
N LYS A 58 15.01 27.33 -49.90
CA LYS A 58 15.27 26.69 -51.20
C LYS A 58 14.76 27.53 -52.37
N CYS A 59 13.58 28.16 -52.24
CA CYS A 59 13.08 29.08 -53.25
C CYS A 59 14.00 30.30 -53.44
N ASP A 60 14.48 30.89 -52.34
CA ASP A 60 15.40 32.03 -52.39
C ASP A 60 16.74 31.68 -53.07
N ASN A 61 17.28 30.50 -52.73
CA ASN A 61 18.50 29.94 -53.32
C ASN A 61 18.36 29.63 -54.82
N GLU A 62 17.16 29.29 -55.28
CA GLU A 62 16.92 29.04 -56.71
C GLU A 62 16.79 30.36 -57.48
N LEU A 63 16.11 31.35 -56.89
CA LEU A 63 15.97 32.68 -57.48
C LEU A 63 17.31 33.40 -57.58
N SER A 64 18.20 33.25 -56.58
CA SER A 64 19.52 33.89 -56.59
C SER A 64 20.44 33.43 -57.73
N LYS A 65 20.14 32.31 -58.39
CA LYS A 65 20.86 31.85 -59.59
C LYS A 65 20.55 32.66 -60.83
N THR A 66 19.37 33.30 -60.89
CA THR A 66 18.86 33.98 -62.10
C THR A 66 18.52 35.44 -61.89
N MET A 67 18.36 35.89 -60.64
CA MET A 67 17.90 37.24 -60.28
C MET A 67 18.74 37.80 -59.13
N ARG A 68 19.08 39.09 -59.19
CA ARG A 68 19.71 39.80 -58.08
C ARG A 68 18.72 40.10 -56.97
N THR A 69 19.25 40.28 -55.76
CA THR A 69 18.47 40.48 -54.53
C THR A 69 17.62 41.74 -54.54
N ASP A 70 17.99 42.74 -55.33
CA ASP A 70 17.35 44.06 -55.46
C ASP A 70 16.33 44.15 -56.60
N GLU A 71 16.09 43.06 -57.34
CA GLU A 71 15.10 43.07 -58.42
C GLU A 71 13.65 43.07 -57.87
N PRO A 72 12.79 44.03 -58.28
CA PRO A 72 11.40 44.12 -57.80
C PRO A 72 10.59 42.84 -58.04
N LYS A 73 10.91 42.13 -59.14
CA LYS A 73 10.26 40.86 -59.48
C LYS A 73 10.68 39.74 -58.51
N ARG A 74 11.93 39.72 -58.03
CA ARG A 74 12.39 38.73 -57.03
C ARG A 74 11.72 38.98 -55.69
N GLU A 75 11.63 40.25 -55.28
CA GLU A 75 10.94 40.66 -54.06
C GLU A 75 9.45 40.24 -54.10
N SER A 76 8.76 40.50 -55.21
CA SER A 76 7.37 40.07 -55.41
C SER A 76 7.20 38.54 -55.32
N ILE A 77 8.09 37.76 -55.94
CA ILE A 77 8.05 36.29 -55.84
C ILE A 77 8.29 35.83 -54.40
N MET A 78 9.28 36.41 -53.70
CA MET A 78 9.60 36.05 -52.32
C MET A 78 8.48 36.42 -51.34
N ALA A 79 7.74 37.51 -51.60
CA ALA A 79 6.54 37.85 -50.84
C ALA A 79 5.47 36.75 -50.97
N VAL A 80 5.19 36.29 -52.19
CA VAL A 80 4.23 35.19 -52.43
C VAL A 80 4.70 33.89 -51.80
N VAL A 81 5.98 33.53 -51.91
CA VAL A 81 6.55 32.34 -51.27
C VAL A 81 6.40 32.41 -49.75
N SER A 82 6.62 33.59 -49.16
CA SER A 82 6.48 33.81 -47.72
C SER A 82 5.03 33.68 -47.26
N GLU A 83 4.09 34.26 -48.02
CA GLU A 83 2.65 34.14 -47.76
C GLU A 83 2.18 32.68 -47.85
N GLN A 84 2.55 31.96 -48.92
CA GLN A 84 2.21 30.54 -49.08
C GLN A 84 2.87 29.65 -48.01
N SER A 85 4.09 29.95 -47.60
CA SER A 85 4.76 29.26 -46.49
C SER A 85 4.03 29.47 -45.17
N ALA A 86 3.56 30.69 -44.89
CA ALA A 86 2.75 30.99 -43.71
C ALA A 86 1.39 30.26 -43.74
N LEU A 87 0.71 30.24 -44.89
CA LEU A 87 -0.54 29.49 -45.07
C LEU A 87 -0.33 28.00 -44.85
N MET A 88 0.70 27.41 -45.47
CA MET A 88 1.05 25.99 -45.29
C MET A 88 1.34 25.67 -43.82
N LYS A 89 2.07 26.54 -43.13
CA LYS A 89 2.34 26.41 -41.69
C LYS A 89 1.07 26.35 -40.86
N GLU A 90 0.10 27.20 -41.18
CA GLU A 90 -1.18 27.23 -40.48
C GLU A 90 -2.03 25.99 -40.79
N VAL A 91 -2.10 25.56 -42.05
CA VAL A 91 -2.80 24.33 -42.46
C VAL A 91 -2.21 23.12 -41.73
N VAL A 92 -0.89 22.96 -41.75
CA VAL A 92 -0.20 21.86 -41.04
C VAL A 92 -0.48 21.92 -39.55
N ARG A 93 -0.44 23.11 -38.93
CA ARG A 93 -0.75 23.30 -37.51
C ARG A 93 -2.18 22.87 -37.17
N ILE A 94 -3.15 23.27 -37.99
CA ILE A 94 -4.57 22.90 -37.81
C ILE A 94 -4.74 21.40 -37.99
N THR A 95 -4.20 20.80 -39.05
CA THR A 95 -4.31 19.35 -39.30
C THR A 95 -3.67 18.54 -38.17
N LEU A 96 -2.49 18.93 -37.69
CA LEU A 96 -1.86 18.27 -36.55
C LEU A 96 -2.73 18.38 -35.29
N ARG A 97 -3.35 19.54 -35.04
CA ARG A 97 -4.28 19.71 -33.92
C ARG A 97 -5.52 18.83 -34.08
N GLU A 98 -6.15 18.80 -35.24
CA GLU A 98 -7.33 17.95 -35.47
C GLU A 98 -7.01 16.46 -35.34
N MET A 99 -5.83 16.04 -35.78
CA MET A 99 -5.34 14.67 -35.57
C MET A 99 -5.16 14.38 -34.08
N TRP A 100 -4.56 15.30 -33.34
CA TRP A 100 -4.43 15.20 -31.89
C TRP A 100 -5.78 15.07 -31.22
N ASP A 101 -6.70 16.00 -31.51
CA ASP A 101 -8.04 16.01 -30.92
C ASP A 101 -8.79 14.72 -31.25
N LYS A 102 -8.72 14.18 -32.48
CA LYS A 102 -9.35 12.90 -32.85
C LYS A 102 -8.72 11.68 -32.18
N CYS A 103 -7.43 11.72 -31.86
CA CYS A 103 -6.74 10.67 -31.11
C CYS A 103 -7.06 10.74 -29.61
N CYS A 104 -7.21 11.94 -29.06
CA CYS A 104 -7.44 12.18 -27.64
C CYS A 104 -8.93 12.10 -27.25
N SER A 105 -9.85 12.53 -28.12
CA SER A 105 -11.29 12.64 -27.82
C SER A 105 -12.06 11.32 -27.75
N LYS A 106 -11.39 10.17 -27.88
CA LYS A 106 -12.04 8.85 -27.89
C LYS A 106 -11.86 8.03 -26.63
N LEU A 107 -10.98 8.46 -25.73
CA LEU A 107 -10.86 7.81 -24.44
C LEU A 107 -11.72 8.59 -23.46
N ASN A 108 -12.70 7.90 -22.86
CA ASN A 108 -13.46 8.46 -21.76
C ASN A 108 -12.46 8.69 -20.62
N ASP A 109 -12.30 9.94 -20.18
CA ASP A 109 -11.38 10.31 -19.10
C ASP A 109 -11.62 9.45 -17.84
N GLU A 110 -12.89 9.09 -17.58
CA GLU A 110 -13.28 8.17 -16.51
C GLU A 110 -12.65 6.78 -16.66
N VAL A 111 -12.54 6.26 -17.89
CA VAL A 111 -11.91 4.96 -18.17
C VAL A 111 -10.40 5.05 -17.97
N ILE A 112 -9.78 6.18 -18.33
CA ILE A 112 -8.34 6.40 -18.07
C ILE A 112 -8.09 6.45 -16.57
N GLU A 113 -8.85 7.25 -15.80
CA GLU A 113 -8.72 7.33 -14.34
C GLU A 113 -8.94 5.97 -13.66
N LEU A 114 -9.90 5.17 -14.14
CA LEU A 114 -10.14 3.82 -13.64
C LEU A 114 -8.96 2.87 -13.95
N LEU A 115 -8.37 2.95 -15.14
CA LEU A 115 -7.20 2.14 -15.50
C LEU A 115 -5.96 2.56 -14.71
N GLU A 116 -5.76 3.86 -14.51
CA GLU A 116 -4.66 4.42 -13.72
C GLU A 116 -4.78 4.05 -12.23
N SER A 117 -5.97 4.18 -11.64
CA SER A 117 -6.23 3.75 -10.25
C SER A 117 -6.07 2.24 -10.06
N ALA A 118 -6.30 1.44 -11.11
CA ALA A 118 -6.02 0.01 -11.13
C ALA A 118 -4.54 -0.33 -11.45
N GLY A 119 -3.67 0.65 -11.71
CA GLY A 119 -2.26 0.44 -12.06
C GLY A 119 -2.04 -0.20 -13.44
N ILE A 120 -3.01 -0.06 -14.35
CA ILE A 120 -3.01 -0.61 -15.70
C ILE A 120 -2.55 0.48 -16.69
N CYS A 121 -1.24 0.64 -16.80
CA CYS A 121 -0.63 1.69 -17.63
C CYS A 121 -0.29 1.26 -19.06
N ASP A 122 -0.49 -0.01 -19.41
CA ASP A 122 -0.14 -0.54 -20.73
C ASP A 122 -1.11 -1.64 -21.22
N VAL A 123 -1.10 -1.84 -22.54
CA VAL A 123 -1.99 -2.79 -23.23
C VAL A 123 -1.76 -4.22 -22.77
N GLY A 124 -0.52 -4.60 -22.45
CA GLY A 124 -0.18 -5.93 -21.96
C GLY A 124 -0.81 -6.20 -20.60
N ARG A 125 -0.68 -5.25 -19.67
CA ARG A 125 -1.35 -5.29 -18.35
C ARG A 125 -2.86 -5.35 -18.50
N LEU A 126 -3.46 -4.53 -19.37
CA LEU A 126 -4.90 -4.54 -19.60
C LEU A 126 -5.37 -5.91 -20.11
N LYS A 127 -4.66 -6.47 -21.09
CA LYS A 127 -4.97 -7.80 -21.64
C LYS A 127 -4.89 -8.90 -20.58
N ASN A 128 -3.84 -8.89 -19.76
CA ASN A 128 -3.69 -9.86 -18.67
C ASN A 128 -4.82 -9.71 -17.65
N HIS A 129 -5.19 -8.48 -17.30
CA HIS A 129 -6.26 -8.21 -16.36
C HIS A 129 -7.63 -8.69 -16.89
N LEU A 130 -7.92 -8.45 -18.17
CA LEU A 130 -9.13 -8.95 -18.82
C LEU A 130 -9.17 -10.49 -18.87
N THR A 131 -8.06 -11.13 -19.21
CA THR A 131 -7.96 -12.60 -19.24
C THR A 131 -8.25 -13.19 -17.86
N LYS A 132 -7.64 -12.63 -16.80
CA LYS A 132 -7.89 -13.05 -15.42
C LYS A 132 -9.34 -12.87 -15.00
N CYS A 133 -9.99 -11.76 -15.42
CA CYS A 133 -11.41 -11.54 -15.17
C CYS A 133 -12.28 -12.59 -15.89
N GLU A 134 -11.96 -12.96 -17.12
CA GLU A 134 -12.66 -14.03 -17.86
C GLU A 134 -12.50 -15.39 -17.19
N GLU A 135 -11.29 -15.73 -16.75
CA GLU A 135 -11.02 -16.97 -16.01
C GLU A 135 -11.83 -17.04 -14.71
N MET A 136 -11.86 -15.94 -13.94
CA MET A 136 -12.63 -15.84 -12.70
C MET A 136 -14.14 -15.96 -12.97
N LYS A 137 -14.64 -15.30 -14.01
CA LYS A 137 -16.04 -15.42 -14.42
C LYS A 137 -16.39 -16.86 -14.80
N SER A 138 -15.54 -17.52 -15.60
CA SER A 138 -15.72 -18.93 -15.96
C SER A 138 -15.73 -19.84 -14.74
N ALA A 139 -14.86 -19.58 -13.75
CA ALA A 139 -14.84 -20.33 -12.50
C ALA A 139 -16.14 -20.14 -11.71
N LEU A 140 -16.64 -18.90 -11.64
CA LEU A 140 -17.89 -18.57 -10.94
C LEU A 140 -19.11 -19.20 -11.64
N ASP A 141 -19.14 -19.22 -12.97
CA ASP A 141 -20.18 -19.90 -13.75
C ASP A 141 -20.16 -21.42 -13.50
N LYS A 142 -18.98 -22.04 -13.45
CA LYS A 142 -18.84 -23.46 -13.08
C LYS A 142 -19.31 -23.74 -11.66
N LEU A 143 -19.04 -22.84 -10.71
CA LEU A 143 -19.53 -22.96 -9.33
C LEU A 143 -21.06 -22.83 -9.27
N SER A 144 -21.62 -21.85 -9.98
CA SER A 144 -23.07 -21.67 -10.18
C SER A 144 -23.74 -22.94 -10.69
N GLN A 145 -23.15 -23.57 -11.72
CA GLN A 145 -23.64 -24.85 -12.25
C GLN A 145 -23.53 -25.98 -11.22
N LYS A 146 -22.39 -26.13 -10.53
CA LYS A 146 -22.18 -27.19 -9.54
C LYS A 146 -23.08 -27.08 -8.32
N LEU A 147 -23.38 -25.86 -7.90
CA LEU A 147 -24.25 -25.57 -6.75
C LEU A 147 -25.73 -25.48 -7.15
N GLU A 148 -26.04 -25.65 -8.44
CA GLU A 148 -27.39 -25.55 -9.01
C GLU A 148 -28.14 -24.30 -8.54
N CYS A 149 -27.42 -23.17 -8.41
CA CYS A 149 -28.01 -21.93 -7.93
C CYS A 149 -27.52 -20.72 -8.74
N PRO A 150 -28.36 -19.69 -8.94
CA PRO A 150 -27.97 -18.49 -9.66
C PRO A 150 -26.80 -17.77 -9.00
N LEU A 151 -25.94 -17.18 -9.82
CA LEU A 151 -24.79 -16.36 -9.40
C LEU A 151 -25.16 -15.28 -8.37
N SER A 152 -26.35 -14.67 -8.50
CA SER A 152 -26.87 -13.66 -7.57
C SER A 152 -27.12 -14.22 -6.16
N GLN A 153 -27.56 -15.48 -6.06
CA GLN A 153 -27.74 -16.14 -4.77
C GLN A 153 -26.40 -16.49 -4.13
N ILE A 154 -25.42 -16.91 -4.94
CA ILE A 154 -24.04 -17.14 -4.47
C ILE A 154 -23.46 -15.83 -3.94
N SER A 155 -23.57 -14.73 -4.69
CA SER A 155 -23.10 -13.42 -4.25
C SER A 155 -23.71 -13.03 -2.91
N ARG A 156 -25.03 -13.11 -2.77
CA ARG A 156 -25.73 -12.81 -1.52
C ARG A 156 -25.23 -13.68 -0.37
N LYS A 157 -25.00 -14.97 -0.60
CA LYS A 157 -24.50 -15.90 0.43
C LYS A 157 -23.05 -15.60 0.83
N VAL A 158 -22.22 -15.17 -0.12
CA VAL A 158 -20.86 -14.68 0.16
C VAL A 158 -20.92 -13.42 1.03
N ASP A 159 -21.80 -12.47 0.70
CA ASP A 159 -21.97 -11.24 1.50
C ASP A 159 -22.46 -11.56 2.93
N GLU A 160 -23.47 -12.43 3.07
CA GLU A 160 -23.96 -12.91 4.37
C GLU A 160 -22.83 -13.58 5.18
N ALA A 161 -22.00 -14.40 4.54
CA ALA A 161 -20.87 -15.07 5.17
C ALA A 161 -19.78 -14.09 5.60
N LEU A 162 -19.49 -13.07 4.80
CA LEU A 162 -18.53 -12.00 5.14
C LEU A 162 -18.99 -11.21 6.36
N VAL A 163 -20.26 -10.79 6.40
CA VAL A 163 -20.85 -10.09 7.55
C VAL A 163 -20.81 -10.96 8.81
N THR A 164 -21.18 -12.24 8.66
CA THR A 164 -21.14 -13.19 9.79
C THR A 164 -19.72 -13.37 10.31
N THR A 165 -18.75 -13.53 9.42
CA THR A 165 -17.33 -13.68 9.78
C THR A 165 -16.80 -12.44 10.50
N ALA A 166 -17.13 -11.24 10.02
CA ALA A 166 -16.76 -9.99 10.68
C ALA A 166 -17.36 -9.89 12.10
N SER A 167 -18.63 -10.28 12.26
CA SER A 167 -19.31 -10.26 13.56
C SER A 167 -18.71 -11.26 14.55
N LEU A 168 -18.36 -12.47 14.08
CA LEU A 168 -17.71 -13.50 14.89
C LEU A 168 -16.30 -13.09 15.28
N SER A 169 -15.54 -12.50 14.35
CA SER A 169 -14.21 -11.96 14.64
C SER A 169 -14.29 -10.89 15.72
N LYS A 170 -15.28 -9.98 15.67
CA LYS A 170 -15.49 -8.97 16.70
C LYS A 170 -15.75 -9.60 18.08
N LYS A 171 -16.70 -10.54 18.15
CA LYS A 171 -17.02 -11.26 19.41
C LYS A 171 -15.82 -12.03 19.96
N TYR A 172 -15.00 -12.62 19.08
CA TYR A 172 -13.77 -13.28 19.48
C TYR A 172 -12.80 -12.30 20.15
N PHE A 173 -12.63 -11.09 19.61
CA PHE A 173 -11.81 -10.06 20.24
C PHE A 173 -12.40 -9.62 21.60
N GLU A 174 -13.71 -9.40 21.68
CA GLU A 174 -14.39 -9.04 22.94
C GLU A 174 -14.19 -10.11 24.03
N MET A 175 -14.42 -11.39 23.71
CA MET A 175 -14.19 -12.49 24.67
C MET A 175 -12.71 -12.66 25.03
N LYS A 176 -11.80 -12.39 24.10
CA LYS A 176 -10.36 -12.43 24.37
C LYS A 176 -9.95 -11.35 25.36
N GLU A 177 -10.45 -10.13 25.21
CA GLU A 177 -10.20 -9.04 26.16
C GLU A 177 -10.76 -9.34 27.55
N GLU A 178 -11.94 -9.97 27.61
CA GLU A 178 -12.54 -10.39 28.89
C GLU A 178 -11.71 -11.49 29.57
N LEU A 179 -11.25 -12.49 28.82
CA LEU A 179 -10.36 -13.52 29.33
C LEU A 179 -9.04 -12.94 29.86
N ASP A 180 -8.44 -11.99 29.13
CA ASP A 180 -7.21 -11.33 29.56
C ASP A 180 -7.43 -10.52 30.86
N ARG A 181 -8.61 -9.89 31.02
CA ARG A 181 -9.00 -9.18 32.25
C ARG A 181 -9.17 -10.12 33.43
N GLU A 182 -9.89 -11.23 33.27
CA GLU A 182 -10.07 -12.23 34.32
C GLU A 182 -8.74 -12.87 34.73
N ARG A 183 -7.86 -13.12 33.75
CA ARG A 183 -6.52 -13.63 34.00
C ARG A 183 -5.70 -12.68 34.88
N LEU A 184 -5.79 -11.37 34.64
CA LEU A 184 -5.15 -10.35 35.48
C LEU A 184 -5.71 -10.40 36.91
N GLN A 185 -7.03 -10.46 37.08
CA GLN A 185 -7.67 -10.53 38.40
C GLN A 185 -7.28 -11.79 39.18
N ALA A 186 -7.23 -12.95 38.51
CA ALA A 186 -6.80 -14.20 39.12
C ALA A 186 -5.33 -14.11 39.58
N GLU A 187 -4.48 -13.46 38.80
CA GLU A 187 -3.07 -13.25 39.13
C GLU A 187 -2.89 -12.29 40.31
N GLU A 188 -3.64 -11.19 40.37
CA GLU A 188 -3.66 -10.28 41.53
C GLU A 188 -4.10 -10.99 42.82
N LEU A 189 -5.17 -11.80 42.74
CA LEU A 189 -5.63 -12.60 43.88
C LEU A 189 -4.59 -13.62 44.33
N ARG A 190 -3.90 -14.27 43.38
CA ARG A 190 -2.81 -15.19 43.65
C ARG A 190 -1.67 -14.49 44.39
N GLN A 191 -1.26 -13.31 43.94
CA GLN A 191 -0.23 -12.51 44.59
C GLN A 191 -0.63 -12.11 46.02
N ARG A 192 -1.85 -11.61 46.22
CA ARG A 192 -2.36 -11.32 47.57
C ARG A 192 -2.32 -12.57 48.45
N MET A 193 -2.84 -13.70 47.99
CA MET A 193 -2.80 -14.94 48.78
C MET A 193 -1.37 -15.35 49.15
N GLU A 194 -0.39 -15.15 48.26
CA GLU A 194 1.01 -15.42 48.55
C GLU A 194 1.59 -14.43 49.58
N GLU A 195 1.23 -13.15 49.53
CA GLU A 195 1.59 -12.16 50.55
C GLU A 195 1.03 -12.54 51.93
N TRP A 196 -0.26 -12.88 52.01
CA TRP A 196 -0.91 -13.35 53.24
C TRP A 196 -0.23 -14.62 53.76
N ARG A 197 0.09 -15.57 52.88
CA ARG A 197 0.84 -16.79 53.23
C ARG A 197 2.22 -16.47 53.81
N ASN A 198 2.97 -15.56 53.18
CA ASN A 198 4.31 -15.18 53.65
C ASN A 198 4.27 -14.41 54.97
N GLN A 199 3.24 -13.62 55.23
CA GLN A 199 3.01 -12.97 56.54
C GLN A 199 2.72 -13.99 57.65
N VAL A 200 1.99 -15.08 57.35
CA VAL A 200 1.72 -16.16 58.31
C VAL A 200 2.95 -17.05 58.54
N VAL A 201 3.82 -17.21 57.54
CA VAL A 201 4.97 -18.14 57.59
C VAL A 201 6.28 -17.47 58.06
N ASN A 202 6.40 -16.15 57.99
CA ASN A 202 7.47 -15.39 58.64
C ASN A 202 6.94 -14.58 59.83
N PRO A 203 6.74 -15.21 61.02
CA PRO A 203 6.88 -14.46 62.25
C PRO A 203 8.37 -14.14 62.37
N GLY A 204 8.76 -12.90 62.10
CA GLY A 204 10.03 -12.42 62.63
C GLY A 204 10.00 -12.63 64.14
N ASP A 205 11.10 -13.19 64.65
CA ASP A 205 11.45 -13.20 66.07
C ASP A 205 10.98 -11.92 66.75
N ASP A 206 9.87 -11.99 67.48
CA ASP A 206 9.65 -11.27 68.72
C ASP A 206 8.48 -11.94 69.45
N GLN A 207 8.73 -12.16 70.73
CA GLN A 207 7.82 -12.75 71.71
C GLN A 207 6.40 -12.21 71.55
N ASP A 208 5.42 -13.08 71.29
CA ASP A 208 4.40 -13.36 72.28
C ASP A 208 3.51 -14.52 71.86
N ASP A 209 3.25 -15.31 72.88
CA ASP A 209 2.46 -16.52 72.99
C ASP A 209 1.03 -16.37 72.42
N ILE A 210 0.78 -16.85 71.19
CA ILE A 210 -0.57 -17.23 70.76
C ILE A 210 -0.47 -18.56 69.99
N GLY A 211 -0.25 -19.62 70.76
CA GLY A 211 -0.86 -20.89 70.37
C GLY A 211 -2.37 -20.66 70.25
N LEU A 212 -2.92 -20.81 69.05
CA LEU A 212 -4.35 -21.06 68.86
C LEU A 212 -4.64 -22.41 69.51
N ALA A 213 -4.81 -22.35 70.82
CA ALA A 213 -5.17 -23.46 71.66
C ALA A 213 -6.52 -24.00 71.19
N ALA A 214 -6.65 -25.33 71.21
CA ALA A 214 -7.90 -26.05 70.98
C ALA A 214 -9.07 -25.60 71.90
N SER A 215 -8.83 -24.67 72.81
CA SER A 215 -9.78 -24.08 73.76
C SER A 215 -10.74 -23.07 73.14
N ASP A 216 -10.49 -22.54 71.94
CA ASP A 216 -11.35 -21.51 71.32
C ASP A 216 -12.52 -22.10 70.50
N LEU A 217 -12.62 -23.43 70.44
CA LEU A 217 -13.74 -24.15 69.83
C LEU A 217 -14.88 -24.42 70.82
N ASP A 218 -14.62 -24.35 72.13
CA ASP A 218 -15.62 -24.60 73.17
C ASP A 218 -16.56 -23.41 73.41
N GLY A 219 -16.21 -22.22 72.89
CA GLY A 219 -17.03 -21.00 72.98
C GLY A 219 -18.05 -20.84 71.84
N ILE A 220 -17.98 -21.67 70.81
CA ILE A 220 -18.88 -21.59 69.65
C ILE A 220 -20.09 -22.49 69.93
N ASP A 221 -21.29 -21.91 69.88
CA ASP A 221 -22.54 -22.65 70.04
C ASP A 221 -22.58 -23.84 69.04
N PRO A 222 -22.74 -25.08 69.52
CA PRO A 222 -22.77 -26.26 68.66
C PRO A 222 -23.87 -26.20 67.59
N GLU A 223 -24.94 -25.43 67.78
CA GLU A 223 -25.94 -25.21 66.72
C GLU A 223 -25.37 -24.41 65.54
N ILE A 224 -24.49 -23.44 65.79
CA ILE A 224 -23.85 -22.64 64.73
C ILE A 224 -22.90 -23.51 63.91
N LEU A 225 -22.12 -24.37 64.57
CA LEU A 225 -21.23 -25.33 63.89
C LEU A 225 -22.03 -26.33 63.03
N LYS A 226 -23.16 -26.81 63.56
CA LYS A 226 -24.04 -27.72 62.82
C LYS A 226 -24.70 -27.03 61.62
N ALA A 227 -25.21 -25.82 61.79
CA ALA A 227 -25.80 -25.03 60.70
C ALA A 227 -24.77 -24.71 59.60
N TYR A 228 -23.53 -24.43 59.99
CA TYR A 228 -22.43 -24.21 59.06
C TYR A 228 -22.07 -25.48 58.28
N ALA A 229 -21.97 -26.63 58.97
CA ALA A 229 -21.71 -27.91 58.33
C ALA A 229 -22.83 -28.31 57.35
N GLU A 230 -24.09 -28.15 57.73
CA GLU A 230 -25.25 -28.43 56.87
C GLU A 230 -25.28 -27.52 55.63
N ARG A 231 -24.99 -26.22 55.78
CA ARG A 231 -24.88 -25.29 54.66
C ARG A 231 -23.80 -25.73 53.68
N ARG A 232 -22.63 -26.11 54.20
CA ARG A 232 -21.47 -26.51 53.38
C ARG A 232 -21.69 -27.83 52.64
N ILE A 233 -22.42 -28.78 53.24
CA ILE A 233 -22.83 -30.03 52.57
C ILE A 233 -23.83 -29.73 51.45
N LYS A 234 -24.79 -28.83 51.67
CA LYS A 234 -25.82 -28.48 50.68
C LYS A 234 -25.23 -27.81 49.45
N GLU A 235 -24.28 -26.88 49.63
CA GLU A 235 -23.56 -26.23 48.52
C GLU A 235 -22.76 -27.23 47.69
N ARG A 236 -22.11 -28.19 48.33
CA ARG A 236 -21.34 -29.23 47.63
C ARG A 236 -22.23 -30.15 46.80
N ASN A 237 -23.42 -30.50 47.32
CA ASN A 237 -24.39 -31.31 46.60
C ASN A 237 -25.03 -30.56 45.42
N GLN A 238 -25.26 -29.24 45.52
CA GLN A 238 -25.74 -28.44 44.39
C GLN A 238 -24.70 -28.34 43.27
N ASN A 239 -23.43 -28.17 43.60
CA ASN A 239 -22.36 -28.14 42.60
C ASN A 239 -22.11 -29.50 41.92
N SER A 240 -22.46 -30.62 42.56
CA SER A 240 -22.33 -31.96 41.97
C SER A 240 -23.43 -32.32 40.96
N ARG A 241 -24.58 -31.63 40.97
CA ARG A 241 -25.75 -31.98 40.14
C ARG A 241 -25.73 -31.41 38.72
N ILE A 242 -24.73 -30.58 38.39
CA ILE A 242 -24.59 -29.92 37.07
C ILE A 242 -23.67 -30.71 36.11
N ILE A 243 -23.02 -31.78 36.58
CA ILE A 243 -22.17 -32.65 35.74
C ILE A 243 -22.92 -33.97 35.47
N GLY A 244 -23.99 -33.91 34.68
CA GLY A 244 -24.81 -35.10 34.47
C GLY A 244 -26.00 -34.96 33.54
N HIS A 245 -25.89 -34.20 32.45
CA HIS A 245 -26.75 -34.37 31.28
C HIS A 245 -25.90 -34.21 30.02
N ARG A 246 -25.43 -35.35 29.51
CA ARG A 246 -25.24 -35.59 28.08
C ARG A 246 -26.38 -36.45 27.61
#